data_AF-A0A6J3LDS2-F1
#
_entry.id   AF-A0A6J3LDS2-F1
#
_cell.length_a   1.000
_cell.length_b   1.000
_cell.length_c   1.000
_cell.angle_alpha   90.00
_cell.angle_beta   90.00
_cell.angle_gamma   90.00
#
_symmetry.space_group_name_H-M   'P 1'
#
loop_
_entity.id
_entity.type
_entity.pdbx_description
1 polymer ?
#
loop_
_entity_poly.entity_id
_entity_poly.type
_entity_poly.pdbx_seq_one_letter_code
_entity_poly.pdbx_strand_id
1 'polypeptide(L)'
;MAISLVFDGHVRNVDNLGLDVFVTFTIAAATELPADTFLTLVLDRWGRRWLACGFLVISGIFSIWASAVSNSIYTASLAILGRFWINISYNIVLQYAAEVLPTVVRAQGVALIHIMGYVASILAPFVVYLNVVSSFLPLLVLGTLGIMGGLLTLFLPETLNKDLPQTLQDGEDFGKDQKMWDVPCIGRKREDEETPPVAMFRSFSRCSARNSIRASLRGEPLRSSMLRRSSIKSRKSENSITEVERL
;
A
#
# COMPACT_ATOMS: atom_id res chain seq x y z
N MET A 1 -9.21 8.63 -7.92
CA MET A 1 -10.53 9.19 -8.25
C MET A 1 -11.56 8.09 -8.54
N ALA A 2 -11.48 7.35 -9.65
CA ALA A 2 -12.48 6.33 -10.00
C ALA A 2 -12.71 5.29 -8.89
N ILE A 3 -11.63 4.72 -8.35
CA ILE A 3 -11.68 3.70 -7.28
C ILE A 3 -12.33 4.26 -6.01
N SER A 4 -11.99 5.49 -5.63
CA SER A 4 -12.58 6.20 -4.48
C SER A 4 -14.09 6.42 -4.66
N LEU A 5 -14.53 6.76 -5.87
CA LEU A 5 -15.95 6.92 -6.19
C LEU A 5 -16.70 5.58 -6.12
N VAL A 6 -16.11 4.51 -6.67
CA VAL A 6 -16.72 3.16 -6.63
C VAL A 6 -16.85 2.66 -5.19
N PHE A 7 -15.81 2.89 -4.37
CA PHE A 7 -15.81 2.56 -2.95
C PHE A 7 -16.88 3.34 -2.19
N ASP A 8 -16.85 4.68 -2.26
CA ASP A 8 -17.80 5.53 -1.53
C ASP A 8 -19.25 5.32 -2.02
N GLY A 9 -19.42 5.06 -3.31
CA GLY A 9 -20.70 4.67 -3.90
C GLY A 9 -21.24 3.35 -3.36
N HIS A 10 -20.40 2.33 -3.17
CA HIS A 10 -20.83 1.07 -2.53
C HIS A 10 -21.22 1.27 -1.07
N VAL A 11 -20.47 2.08 -0.32
CA VAL A 11 -20.77 2.39 1.08
C VAL A 11 -22.13 3.08 1.19
N ARG A 12 -22.42 4.05 0.32
CA ARG A 12 -23.67 4.81 0.32
C ARG A 12 -24.86 4.05 -0.30
N ASN A 13 -24.61 3.11 -1.20
CA ASN A 13 -25.67 2.34 -1.85
C ASN A 13 -26.30 1.27 -0.93
N VAL A 14 -25.76 1.06 0.27
CA VAL A 14 -26.32 0.11 1.25
C VAL A 14 -27.79 0.42 1.57
N ASP A 15 -28.16 1.70 1.62
CA ASP A 15 -29.52 2.17 1.90
C ASP A 15 -30.53 1.74 0.82
N ASN A 16 -30.07 1.53 -0.42
CA ASN A 16 -30.91 1.19 -1.56
C ASN A 16 -31.13 -0.33 -1.72
N LEU A 17 -30.56 -1.17 -0.87
CA LEU A 17 -30.61 -2.64 -1.01
C LEU A 17 -31.96 -3.25 -0.56
N GLY A 18 -32.87 -2.45 0.01
CA GLY A 18 -34.22 -2.89 0.38
C GLY A 18 -34.29 -3.81 1.60
N LEU A 19 -33.20 -3.90 2.38
CA LEU A 19 -33.11 -4.61 3.65
C LEU A 19 -32.92 -3.60 4.79
N ASP A 20 -32.94 -4.09 6.03
CA ASP A 20 -32.60 -3.27 7.19
C ASP A 20 -31.17 -2.71 7.08
N VAL A 21 -31.06 -1.38 7.14
CA VAL A 21 -29.80 -0.65 6.94
C VAL A 21 -28.81 -0.98 8.05
N PHE A 22 -29.26 -1.15 9.30
CA PHE A 22 -28.37 -1.46 10.41
C PHE A 22 -27.74 -2.84 10.24
N VAL A 23 -28.52 -3.85 9.85
CA VAL A 23 -28.01 -5.20 9.62
C VAL A 23 -27.06 -5.24 8.43
N THR A 24 -27.48 -4.70 7.28
CA THR A 24 -26.66 -4.72 6.05
C THR A 24 -25.37 -3.93 6.20
N PHE A 25 -25.41 -2.74 6.81
CA PHE A 25 -24.23 -1.94 7.07
C PHE A 25 -23.29 -2.62 8.08
N THR A 26 -23.83 -3.22 9.15
CA THR A 26 -23.02 -3.95 10.15
C THR A 26 -22.29 -5.12 9.52
N ILE A 27 -22.97 -5.92 8.69
CA ILE A 27 -22.34 -7.04 7.97
C ILE A 27 -21.29 -6.52 7.00
N ALA A 28 -21.60 -5.47 6.24
CA ALA A 28 -20.69 -4.89 5.26
C ALA A 28 -19.46 -4.21 5.90
N ALA A 29 -19.58 -3.67 7.12
CA ALA A 29 -18.46 -3.16 7.89
C ALA A 29 -17.65 -4.31 8.52
N ALA A 30 -18.31 -5.38 8.97
CA ALA A 30 -17.63 -6.56 9.51
C ALA A 30 -16.74 -7.26 8.47
N THR A 31 -17.03 -7.13 7.16
CA THR A 31 -16.20 -7.69 6.09
C THR A 31 -14.93 -6.88 5.79
N GLU A 32 -14.75 -5.69 6.37
CA GLU A 32 -13.52 -4.90 6.21
C GLU A 32 -12.31 -5.54 6.90
N LEU A 33 -12.49 -6.05 8.13
CA LEU A 33 -11.43 -6.74 8.87
C LEU A 33 -10.88 -7.97 8.13
N PRO A 34 -11.71 -8.92 7.63
CA PRO A 34 -11.20 -10.04 6.85
C PRO A 34 -10.61 -9.60 5.50
N ALA A 35 -11.12 -8.52 4.89
CA ALA A 35 -10.55 -7.97 3.65
C ALA A 35 -9.09 -7.53 3.86
N ASP A 36 -8.80 -6.79 4.92
CA ASP A 36 -7.46 -6.27 5.19
C ASP A 36 -6.46 -7.34 5.64
N THR A 37 -6.94 -8.33 6.42
CA THR A 37 -6.11 -9.50 6.75
C THR A 37 -5.78 -10.33 5.51
N PHE A 38 -6.75 -10.56 4.62
CA PHE A 38 -6.53 -11.25 3.36
C PHE A 38 -5.57 -10.49 2.44
N LEU A 39 -5.75 -9.16 2.34
CA LEU A 39 -4.85 -8.27 1.60
C LEU A 39 -3.40 -8.45 2.05
N THR A 40 -3.16 -8.36 3.36
CA THR A 40 -1.80 -8.44 3.93
C THR A 40 -1.10 -9.76 3.57
N LEU A 41 -1.85 -10.87 3.48
CA LEU A 41 -1.30 -12.18 3.12
C LEU A 41 -0.96 -12.33 1.63
N VAL A 42 -1.70 -11.65 0.76
CA VAL A 42 -1.62 -11.82 -0.70
C VAL A 42 -0.75 -10.76 -1.37
N LEU A 43 -0.70 -9.54 -0.81
CA LEU A 43 -0.05 -8.37 -1.41
C LEU A 43 1.41 -8.61 -1.79
N ASP A 44 2.18 -9.23 -0.89
CA ASP A 44 3.61 -9.47 -1.08
C ASP A 44 3.91 -10.64 -2.03
N ARG A 45 2.91 -11.44 -2.43
CA ARG A 45 3.11 -12.61 -3.29
C ARG A 45 2.73 -12.35 -4.75
N TRP A 46 1.65 -11.62 -5.01
CA TRP A 46 1.12 -11.43 -6.38
C TRP A 46 1.42 -10.05 -6.98
N GLY A 47 1.88 -9.10 -6.16
CA GLY A 47 2.22 -7.75 -6.62
C GLY A 47 1.02 -6.81 -6.60
N ARG A 48 1.30 -5.51 -6.61
CA ARG A 48 0.30 -4.47 -6.36
C ARG A 48 -0.58 -4.25 -7.58
N ARG A 49 -0.01 -4.31 -8.79
CA ARG A 49 -0.71 -4.02 -10.05
C ARG A 49 -1.82 -5.03 -10.35
N TRP A 50 -1.48 -6.31 -10.32
CA TRP A 50 -2.42 -7.39 -10.66
C TRP A 50 -3.53 -7.53 -9.62
N LEU A 51 -3.21 -7.35 -8.35
CA LEU A 51 -4.20 -7.41 -7.27
C LEU A 51 -5.17 -6.22 -7.34
N ALA A 52 -4.67 -5.00 -7.56
CA ALA A 52 -5.53 -3.82 -7.75
C ALA A 52 -6.49 -4.02 -8.92
N CYS A 53 -5.98 -4.43 -10.09
CA CYS A 53 -6.83 -4.68 -11.26
C CYS A 53 -7.82 -5.83 -11.00
N GLY A 54 -7.34 -6.96 -10.49
CA GLY A 54 -8.13 -8.17 -10.30
C GLY A 54 -9.29 -7.96 -9.35
N PHE A 55 -9.03 -7.44 -8.15
CA PHE A 55 -10.09 -7.23 -7.16
C PHE A 55 -11.08 -6.14 -7.59
N LEU A 56 -10.61 -5.09 -8.27
CA LEU A 56 -11.49 -4.04 -8.75
C LEU A 56 -12.41 -4.51 -9.89
N VAL A 57 -11.90 -5.30 -10.83
CA VAL A 57 -12.70 -5.91 -11.90
C VAL A 57 -13.69 -6.92 -11.32
N ILE A 58 -13.25 -7.77 -10.38
CA ILE A 58 -14.12 -8.72 -9.69
C ILE A 58 -15.25 -7.98 -8.97
N SER A 59 -14.93 -6.91 -8.22
CA SER A 59 -15.95 -6.05 -7.61
C SER A 59 -16.96 -5.55 -8.64
N GLY A 60 -16.49 -5.02 -9.77
CA GLY A 60 -17.38 -4.47 -10.80
C GLY A 60 -18.28 -5.52 -11.44
N ILE A 61 -17.78 -6.75 -11.64
CA ILE A 61 -18.59 -7.88 -12.12
C ILE A 61 -19.68 -8.23 -11.10
N PHE A 62 -19.35 -8.30 -9.81
CA PHE A 62 -20.34 -8.53 -8.76
C PHE A 62 -21.40 -7.43 -8.69
N SER A 63 -21.03 -6.16 -8.87
CA SER A 63 -21.98 -5.04 -8.90
C SER A 63 -22.92 -5.11 -10.11
N ILE A 64 -22.39 -5.44 -11.31
CA ILE A 64 -23.22 -5.64 -12.51
C ILE A 64 -24.15 -6.85 -12.31
N TRP A 65 -23.65 -7.94 -11.73
CA TRP A 65 -24.47 -9.10 -11.46
C TRP A 65 -25.57 -8.79 -10.44
N ALA A 66 -25.26 -8.03 -9.39
CA ALA A 66 -26.26 -7.54 -8.43
C ALA A 66 -27.36 -6.72 -9.12
N SER A 67 -27.03 -5.95 -10.15
CA SER A 67 -28.01 -5.17 -10.94
C SER A 67 -28.94 -6.04 -11.82
N ALA A 68 -28.57 -7.28 -12.13
CA ALA A 68 -29.38 -8.18 -12.95
C ALA A 68 -30.38 -9.03 -12.12
N VAL A 69 -30.24 -9.03 -10.79
CA VAL A 69 -31.04 -9.86 -9.89
C VAL A 69 -32.19 -9.04 -9.30
N SER A 70 -33.40 -9.63 -9.29
CA SER A 70 -34.62 -8.98 -8.78
C SER A 70 -34.88 -9.23 -7.30
N ASN A 71 -34.26 -10.25 -6.69
CA ASN A 71 -34.48 -10.60 -5.29
C ASN A 71 -33.57 -9.78 -4.35
N SER A 72 -34.16 -9.00 -3.45
CA SER A 72 -33.44 -8.09 -2.54
C SER A 72 -32.33 -8.75 -1.72
N ILE A 73 -32.56 -9.97 -1.20
CA ILE A 73 -31.54 -10.70 -0.41
C ILE A 73 -30.32 -11.05 -1.26
N TYR A 74 -30.54 -11.54 -2.49
CA TYR A 74 -29.46 -11.91 -3.39
C TYR A 74 -28.71 -10.66 -3.87
N THR A 75 -29.44 -9.59 -4.24
CA THR A 75 -28.85 -8.30 -4.62
C THR A 75 -27.97 -7.74 -3.50
N ALA A 76 -28.45 -7.77 -2.26
CA ALA A 76 -27.67 -7.32 -1.10
C ALA A 76 -26.43 -8.19 -0.87
N SER A 77 -26.54 -9.51 -0.96
CA SER A 77 -25.39 -10.41 -0.80
C SER A 77 -24.31 -10.16 -1.85
N LEU A 78 -24.70 -9.97 -3.12
CA LEU A 78 -23.79 -9.67 -4.22
C LEU A 78 -23.17 -8.27 -4.08
N ALA A 79 -23.95 -7.28 -3.63
CA ALA A 79 -23.44 -5.93 -3.36
C ALA A 79 -22.43 -5.91 -2.20
N ILE A 80 -22.66 -6.70 -1.14
CA ILE A 80 -21.72 -6.86 -0.02
C ILE A 80 -20.45 -7.58 -0.48
N LEU A 81 -20.56 -8.61 -1.33
CA LEU A 81 -19.40 -9.26 -1.96
C LEU A 81 -18.63 -8.28 -2.85
N GLY A 82 -19.32 -7.47 -3.65
CA GLY A 82 -18.71 -6.39 -4.42
C GLY A 82 -17.94 -5.42 -3.51
N ARG A 83 -18.57 -4.97 -2.42
CA ARG A 83 -17.97 -4.09 -1.41
C ARG A 83 -16.71 -4.70 -0.76
N PHE A 84 -16.70 -6.02 -0.51
CA PHE A 84 -15.53 -6.71 0.02
C PHE A 84 -14.33 -6.60 -0.93
N TRP A 85 -14.52 -6.86 -2.23
CA TRP A 85 -13.43 -6.81 -3.21
C TRP A 85 -12.92 -5.38 -3.47
N ILE A 86 -13.81 -4.38 -3.55
CA ILE A 86 -13.39 -2.98 -3.70
C ILE A 86 -12.62 -2.49 -2.47
N ASN A 87 -12.97 -2.93 -1.26
CA ASN A 87 -12.23 -2.59 -0.04
C ASN A 87 -10.76 -3.00 -0.15
N ILE A 88 -10.52 -4.26 -0.56
CA ILE A 88 -9.17 -4.78 -0.79
C ILE A 88 -8.44 -3.93 -1.83
N SER A 89 -9.08 -3.66 -2.98
CA SER A 89 -8.48 -2.85 -4.04
C SER A 89 -8.17 -1.42 -3.60
N TYR A 90 -9.04 -0.81 -2.79
CA TYR A 90 -8.87 0.57 -2.32
C TYR A 90 -7.64 0.69 -1.43
N ASN A 91 -7.46 -0.24 -0.49
CA ASN A 91 -6.28 -0.29 0.38
C ASN A 91 -4.98 -0.55 -0.41
N ILE A 92 -5.02 -1.41 -1.44
CA ILE A 92 -3.86 -1.60 -2.34
C ILE A 92 -3.47 -0.29 -3.00
N VAL A 93 -4.43 0.45 -3.54
CA VAL A 93 -4.16 1.67 -4.32
C VAL A 93 -3.61 2.79 -3.44
N LEU A 94 -4.08 2.90 -2.19
CA LEU A 94 -3.52 3.85 -1.23
C LEU A 94 -2.04 3.56 -0.94
N GLN A 95 -1.69 2.29 -0.75
CA GLN A 95 -0.31 1.86 -0.58
C GLN A 95 0.51 2.06 -1.87
N TYR A 96 -0.07 1.70 -3.02
CA TYR A 96 0.56 1.78 -4.33
C TYR A 96 0.92 3.23 -4.70
N ALA A 97 0.06 4.19 -4.37
CA ALA A 97 0.35 5.61 -4.54
C ALA A 97 1.62 6.05 -3.81
N ALA A 98 1.86 5.53 -2.60
CA ALA A 98 3.06 5.84 -1.83
C ALA A 98 4.33 5.14 -2.36
N GLU A 99 4.19 4.01 -3.05
CA GLU A 99 5.31 3.25 -3.62
C GLU A 99 5.79 3.82 -4.95
N VAL A 100 4.87 4.31 -5.79
CA VAL A 100 5.19 4.89 -7.11
C VAL A 100 5.79 6.30 -6.98
N LEU A 101 5.39 7.06 -5.96
CA LEU A 101 5.85 8.44 -5.79
C LEU A 101 7.24 8.53 -5.16
N PRO A 102 8.17 9.32 -5.74
CA PRO A 102 9.52 9.51 -5.20
C PRO A 102 9.49 10.22 -3.85
N THR A 103 10.38 9.84 -2.94
CA THR A 103 10.34 10.27 -1.52
C THR A 103 10.32 11.79 -1.37
N VAL A 104 11.02 12.53 -2.23
CA VAL A 104 11.10 14.00 -2.22
C VAL A 104 9.74 14.70 -2.39
N VAL A 105 8.80 14.12 -3.13
CA VAL A 105 7.47 14.71 -3.40
C VAL A 105 6.31 13.81 -2.99
N ARG A 106 6.60 12.65 -2.38
CA ARG A 106 5.59 11.64 -2.01
C ARG A 106 4.46 12.22 -1.17
N ALA A 107 4.78 12.99 -0.13
CA ALA A 107 3.75 13.58 0.74
C ALA A 107 2.79 14.50 -0.04
N GLN A 108 3.33 15.34 -0.94
CA GLN A 108 2.54 16.25 -1.76
C GLN A 108 1.71 15.50 -2.82
N GLY A 109 2.30 14.53 -3.49
CA GLY A 109 1.60 13.70 -4.48
C GLY A 109 0.47 12.88 -3.87
N VAL A 110 0.72 12.24 -2.72
CA VAL A 110 -0.32 11.51 -1.99
C VAL A 110 -1.44 12.45 -1.53
N ALA A 111 -1.12 13.66 -1.05
CA ALA A 111 -2.13 14.65 -0.68
C ALA A 111 -3.01 15.05 -1.87
N LEU A 112 -2.43 15.29 -3.05
CA LEU A 112 -3.18 15.58 -4.28
C LEU A 112 -4.09 14.42 -4.69
N ILE A 113 -3.61 13.17 -4.60
CA ILE A 113 -4.42 11.98 -4.87
C ILE A 113 -5.62 11.91 -3.93
N HIS A 114 -5.44 12.23 -2.64
CA HIS A 114 -6.52 12.26 -1.66
C HIS A 114 -7.53 13.38 -1.94
N ILE A 115 -7.07 14.58 -2.30
CA ILE A 115 -7.97 15.70 -2.69
C ILE A 115 -8.86 15.26 -3.86
N MET A 116 -8.29 14.63 -4.89
CA MET A 116 -9.06 14.07 -6.00
C MET A 116 -9.99 12.92 -5.57
N GLY A 117 -9.59 12.15 -4.55
CA GLY A 117 -10.45 11.16 -3.88
C GLY A 117 -11.67 11.80 -3.21
N TYR A 118 -11.48 12.90 -2.48
CA TYR A 118 -12.58 13.63 -1.84
C TYR A 118 -13.54 14.26 -2.85
N VAL A 119 -13.03 14.79 -3.97
CA VAL A 119 -13.89 15.24 -5.08
C VAL A 119 -14.76 14.08 -5.57
N ALA A 120 -14.20 12.87 -5.71
CA ALA A 120 -14.96 11.67 -6.05
C ALA A 120 -16.01 11.30 -4.98
N SER A 121 -15.71 11.42 -3.68
CA SER A 121 -16.67 11.19 -2.59
C SER A 121 -17.82 12.20 -2.57
N ILE A 122 -17.57 13.46 -2.97
CA ILE A 122 -18.62 14.47 -3.16
C ILE A 122 -19.55 14.08 -4.32
N LEU A 123 -19.01 13.45 -5.37
CA LEU A 123 -19.78 12.98 -6.53
C LEU A 123 -20.56 11.68 -6.26
N ALA A 124 -20.08 10.83 -5.37
CA ALA A 124 -20.68 9.53 -5.06
C ALA A 124 -22.19 9.55 -4.68
N PRO A 125 -22.69 10.44 -3.79
CA PRO A 125 -24.13 10.47 -3.49
C PRO A 125 -24.99 10.79 -4.71
N PHE A 126 -24.49 11.56 -5.69
CA PHE A 126 -25.22 11.80 -6.94
C PHE A 126 -25.34 10.53 -7.78
N VAL A 127 -24.31 9.68 -7.80
CA VAL A 127 -24.35 8.38 -8.47
C VAL A 127 -25.36 7.45 -7.80
N VAL A 128 -25.41 7.45 -6.47
CA VAL A 128 -26.39 6.65 -5.70
C VAL A 128 -27.81 7.18 -5.87
N TYR A 129 -27.98 8.49 -6.04
CA TYR A 129 -29.27 9.13 -6.27
C TYR A 129 -29.94 8.70 -7.59
N LEU A 130 -29.20 8.15 -8.56
CA LEU A 130 -29.79 7.56 -9.77
C LEU A 130 -30.77 6.42 -9.47
N ASN A 131 -30.77 5.87 -8.24
CA ASN A 131 -31.77 4.92 -7.75
C ASN A 131 -33.21 5.41 -7.94
N VAL A 132 -33.45 6.73 -7.88
CA VAL A 132 -34.77 7.34 -8.09
C VAL A 132 -35.30 7.11 -9.51
N VAL A 133 -34.41 7.06 -10.50
CA VAL A 133 -34.77 6.79 -11.90
C VAL A 133 -34.95 5.30 -12.12
N SER A 134 -34.01 4.49 -11.63
CA SER A 134 -34.09 3.03 -11.67
C SER A 134 -33.19 2.41 -10.62
N SER A 135 -33.69 1.38 -9.94
CA SER A 135 -32.95 0.73 -8.85
C SER A 135 -31.68 -0.01 -9.28
N PHE A 136 -31.53 -0.29 -10.57
CA PHE A 136 -30.38 -1.00 -11.11
C PHE A 136 -29.23 -0.06 -11.53
N LEU A 137 -29.53 1.22 -11.76
CA LEU A 137 -28.56 2.18 -12.33
C LEU A 137 -27.34 2.43 -11.43
N PRO A 138 -27.47 2.64 -10.10
CA PRO A 138 -26.30 2.90 -9.26
C PRO A 138 -25.28 1.78 -9.33
N LEU A 139 -25.73 0.52 -9.19
CA LEU A 139 -24.86 -0.66 -9.23
C LEU A 139 -24.22 -0.87 -10.60
N LEU A 140 -24.95 -0.59 -11.70
CA LEU A 140 -24.42 -0.68 -13.05
C LEU A 140 -23.33 0.38 -13.31
N VAL A 141 -23.56 1.63 -12.89
CA VAL A 141 -22.58 2.73 -13.03
C VAL A 141 -21.34 2.44 -12.18
N LEU A 142 -21.51 2.03 -10.93
CA LEU A 142 -20.39 1.66 -10.06
C LEU A 142 -19.61 0.45 -10.62
N GLY A 143 -20.30 -0.53 -11.19
CA GLY A 143 -19.67 -1.72 -11.77
C GLY A 143 -18.86 -1.42 -13.02
N THR A 144 -19.42 -0.64 -13.95
CA THR A 144 -18.74 -0.22 -15.19
C THR A 144 -17.54 0.70 -14.90
N LEU A 145 -17.69 1.67 -13.99
CA LEU A 145 -16.57 2.51 -13.52
C LEU A 145 -15.50 1.68 -12.81
N GLY A 146 -15.88 0.66 -12.06
CA GLY A 146 -14.97 -0.30 -11.44
C GLY A 146 -14.13 -1.02 -12.49
N ILE A 147 -14.76 -1.62 -13.50
CA ILE A 147 -14.04 -2.35 -14.56
C ILE A 147 -13.11 -1.42 -15.34
N MET A 148 -13.58 -0.25 -15.75
CA MET A 148 -12.74 0.75 -16.43
C MET A 148 -11.58 1.21 -15.54
N GLY A 149 -11.84 1.47 -14.26
CA GLY A 149 -10.83 1.82 -13.26
C GLY A 149 -9.78 0.72 -13.09
N GLY A 150 -10.21 -0.55 -13.04
CA GLY A 150 -9.32 -1.71 -12.95
C GLY A 150 -8.41 -1.83 -14.17
N LEU A 151 -8.96 -1.70 -15.38
CA LEU A 151 -8.16 -1.71 -16.60
C LEU A 151 -7.16 -0.53 -16.63
N LEU A 152 -7.54 0.64 -16.14
CA LEU A 152 -6.63 1.78 -16.00
C LEU A 152 -5.47 1.49 -15.04
N THR A 153 -5.69 0.71 -13.97
CA THR A 153 -4.60 0.32 -13.06
C THR A 153 -3.53 -0.55 -13.72
N LEU A 154 -3.87 -1.25 -14.81
CA LEU A 154 -2.88 -2.00 -15.59
C LEU A 154 -1.89 -1.08 -16.28
N PHE A 155 -2.17 0.21 -16.51
CA PHE A 155 -1.17 1.13 -17.06
C PHE A 155 -0.11 1.56 -16.05
N LEU A 156 -0.31 1.31 -14.75
CA LEU A 156 0.66 1.66 -13.74
C LEU A 156 1.80 0.61 -13.66
N PRO A 157 3.03 1.04 -13.31
CA PRO A 157 4.18 0.17 -13.17
C PRO A 157 4.15 -0.63 -11.86
N GLU A 158 4.46 -1.93 -11.93
CA GLU A 158 4.54 -2.80 -10.76
C GLU A 158 5.65 -2.36 -9.79
N THR A 159 5.35 -2.41 -8.49
CA THR A 159 6.23 -1.98 -7.38
C THR A 159 6.80 -3.15 -6.57
N LEU A 160 6.32 -4.38 -6.79
CA LEU A 160 6.81 -5.55 -6.06
C LEU A 160 8.32 -5.80 -6.28
N ASN A 161 9.05 -5.97 -5.17
CA ASN A 161 10.50 -6.19 -5.13
C ASN A 161 11.34 -5.11 -5.84
N LYS A 162 10.82 -3.88 -5.88
CA LYS A 162 11.54 -2.71 -6.38
C LYS A 162 11.83 -1.76 -5.23
N ASP A 163 13.01 -1.16 -5.25
CA ASP A 163 13.36 -0.12 -4.29
C ASP A 163 12.51 1.13 -4.55
N LEU A 164 12.12 1.80 -3.46
CA LEU A 164 11.32 3.00 -3.56
C LEU A 164 12.18 4.13 -4.14
N PRO A 165 11.67 4.88 -5.14
CA PRO A 165 12.44 5.94 -5.79
C PRO A 165 12.78 7.03 -4.76
N GLN A 166 14.07 7.36 -4.65
CA GLN A 166 14.57 8.34 -3.69
C GLN A 166 14.72 9.72 -4.33
N THR A 167 15.12 9.76 -5.59
CA THR A 167 15.31 10.98 -6.36
C THR A 167 14.21 11.19 -7.40
N LEU A 168 14.11 12.39 -7.97
CA LEU A 168 13.21 12.64 -9.10
C LEU A 168 13.60 11.82 -10.33
N GLN A 169 14.91 11.66 -10.57
CA GLN A 169 15.42 10.85 -11.68
C GLN A 169 14.98 9.39 -11.55
N ASP A 170 15.09 8.81 -10.33
CA ASP A 170 14.62 7.44 -10.07
C ASP A 170 13.13 7.29 -10.37
N GLY A 171 12.33 8.34 -10.09
CA GLY A 171 10.90 8.37 -10.38
C GLY A 171 10.59 8.47 -11.88
N GLU A 172 11.40 9.21 -12.65
CA GLU A 172 11.26 9.30 -14.11
C GLU A 172 11.65 7.99 -14.81
N ASP A 173 12.64 7.29 -14.27
CA ASP A 173 13.08 5.99 -14.79
C ASP A 173 12.22 4.82 -14.26
N PHE A 174 11.37 5.08 -13.25
CA PHE A 174 10.46 4.10 -12.67
C PHE A 174 9.43 3.59 -13.69
N GLY A 175 9.53 2.32 -14.06
CA GLY A 175 8.56 1.66 -14.94
C GLY A 175 8.90 1.67 -16.43
N LYS A 176 9.97 2.34 -16.89
CA LYS A 176 10.39 2.35 -18.31
C LYS A 176 10.72 0.95 -18.85
N ASP A 177 11.25 0.07 -18.00
CA ASP A 177 11.68 -1.29 -18.37
C ASP A 177 10.59 -2.36 -18.20
N GLN A 178 9.40 -1.99 -17.74
CA GLN A 178 8.35 -2.94 -17.40
C GLN A 178 7.36 -3.13 -18.56
N LYS A 179 7.11 -4.38 -18.95
CA LYS A 179 6.07 -4.66 -19.93
C LYS A 179 4.68 -4.60 -19.29
N MET A 180 3.66 -4.35 -20.12
CA MET A 180 2.28 -4.26 -19.66
C MET A 180 1.78 -5.57 -19.01
N TRP A 181 2.38 -6.70 -19.38
CA TRP A 181 1.94 -8.05 -19.00
C TRP A 181 2.95 -8.81 -18.14
N ASP A 182 3.93 -8.12 -17.55
CA ASP A 182 4.88 -8.77 -16.67
C ASP A 182 4.16 -9.26 -15.40
N VAL A 183 4.14 -10.59 -15.26
CA VAL A 183 3.60 -11.30 -14.10
C VAL A 183 4.76 -11.62 -13.15
N PRO A 184 4.89 -10.91 -12.02
CA PRO A 184 5.98 -11.16 -11.08
C PRO A 184 5.92 -12.59 -10.49
N CYS A 185 4.77 -13.27 -10.59
CA CYS A 185 4.54 -14.62 -10.10
C CYS A 185 5.16 -15.74 -10.97
N ILE A 186 5.40 -15.49 -12.27
CA ILE A 186 5.77 -16.55 -13.25
C ILE A 186 7.17 -16.34 -13.84
N GLY A 187 7.81 -15.19 -13.63
CA GLY A 187 9.07 -14.85 -14.31
C GLY A 187 10.29 -14.71 -13.39
N ARG A 188 11.05 -15.81 -13.28
CA ARG A 188 12.53 -15.92 -13.14
C ARG A 188 13.23 -15.01 -12.11
N LYS A 189 13.91 -15.62 -11.12
CA LYS A 189 15.03 -14.98 -10.39
C LYS A 189 15.94 -14.32 -11.42
N ARG A 190 15.89 -12.98 -11.54
CA ARG A 190 16.95 -12.23 -12.21
C ARG A 190 18.11 -12.21 -11.24
N GLU A 191 19.24 -12.72 -11.71
CA GLU A 191 20.53 -12.67 -11.02
C GLU A 191 20.81 -11.23 -10.62
N ASP A 192 21.27 -11.08 -9.37
CA ASP A 192 21.58 -9.83 -8.73
C ASP A 192 22.60 -9.05 -9.58
N GLU A 193 22.21 -7.89 -10.10
CA GLU A 193 23.17 -6.94 -10.66
C GLU A 193 23.90 -6.30 -9.47
N GLU A 194 25.19 -6.63 -9.34
CA GLU A 194 26.07 -6.18 -8.26
C GLU A 194 26.02 -4.65 -8.09
N THR A 195 25.32 -4.19 -7.06
CA THR A 195 25.52 -2.83 -6.55
C THR A 195 26.74 -2.85 -5.60
N PRO A 196 27.72 -1.94 -5.76
CA PRO A 196 28.89 -1.90 -4.89
C PRO A 196 28.48 -1.60 -3.44
N PRO A 197 29.26 -2.01 -2.43
CA PRO A 197 28.79 -2.05 -1.06
C PRO A 197 28.62 -0.63 -0.51
N VAL A 198 27.38 -0.14 -0.47
CA VAL A 198 27.04 1.00 0.38
C VAL A 198 27.00 0.47 1.82
N ALA A 199 27.80 1.11 2.66
CA ALA A 199 28.14 0.70 4.02
C ALA A 199 26.99 0.09 4.82
N MET A 200 27.25 -1.12 5.31
CA MET A 200 26.48 -1.87 6.30
C MET A 200 26.13 -1.00 7.52
N PHE A 201 24.96 -0.35 7.51
CA PHE A 201 24.28 0.01 8.75
C PHE A 201 23.72 -1.29 9.33
N ARG A 202 24.41 -1.81 10.34
CA ARG A 202 24.17 -3.10 10.99
C ARG A 202 22.79 -3.09 11.66
N SER A 203 21.75 -3.41 10.89
CA SER A 203 20.41 -3.64 11.40
C SER A 203 20.39 -4.90 12.27
N PHE A 204 19.72 -4.76 13.40
CA PHE A 204 19.66 -5.63 14.54
C PHE A 204 19.04 -6.99 14.15
N SER A 205 19.84 -8.05 14.16
CA SER A 205 19.38 -9.42 13.96
C SER A 205 18.43 -9.84 15.09
N ARG A 206 17.32 -10.48 14.70
CA ARG A 206 16.40 -11.21 15.59
C ARG A 206 17.19 -12.19 16.44
N CYS A 207 17.35 -11.90 17.73
CA CYS A 207 17.91 -12.86 18.67
C CYS A 207 16.77 -13.64 19.33
N SER A 208 16.72 -14.92 18.99
CA SER A 208 15.97 -15.99 19.64
C SER A 208 16.07 -15.88 21.17
N ALA A 209 14.92 -15.80 21.84
CA ALA A 209 14.73 -15.55 23.27
C ALA A 209 15.20 -16.70 24.20
N ARG A 210 16.15 -17.55 23.77
CA ARG A 210 16.52 -18.77 24.50
C ARG A 210 17.94 -18.80 25.07
N ASN A 211 18.78 -17.81 24.75
CA ASN A 211 20.19 -17.76 25.21
C ASN A 211 20.51 -16.65 26.23
N SER A 212 19.55 -15.79 26.59
CA SER A 212 19.82 -14.63 27.46
C SER A 212 19.99 -14.96 28.95
N ILE A 213 19.60 -16.15 29.41
CA ILE A 213 19.69 -16.52 30.84
C ILE A 213 21.11 -16.99 31.23
N ARG A 214 21.95 -17.39 30.26
CA ARG A 214 23.29 -17.93 30.57
C ARG A 214 24.39 -16.86 30.64
N ALA A 215 24.11 -15.63 30.22
CA ALA A 215 25.10 -14.56 30.11
C ALA A 215 25.21 -13.67 31.36
N SER A 216 24.31 -13.78 32.34
CA SER A 216 24.33 -12.92 33.54
C SER A 216 25.24 -13.41 34.68
N LEU A 217 25.81 -14.61 34.58
CA LEU A 217 26.64 -15.23 35.64
C LEU A 217 28.14 -14.97 35.52
N ARG A 218 28.60 -14.18 34.54
CA ARG A 218 30.03 -13.88 34.38
C ARG A 218 30.25 -12.36 34.33
N GLY A 219 30.43 -11.78 35.51
CA GLY A 219 30.78 -10.37 35.69
C GLY A 219 32.12 -10.00 35.03
N GLU A 220 32.17 -8.73 34.58
CA GLU A 220 33.28 -7.75 34.53
C GLU A 220 34.74 -8.26 34.37
N PRO A 221 35.62 -7.65 33.51
CA PRO A 221 35.81 -6.20 33.42
C PRO A 221 36.20 -5.70 32.02
N LEU A 222 35.27 -5.12 31.25
CA LEU A 222 35.61 -4.46 29.97
C LEU A 222 35.44 -2.93 30.03
N ARG A 223 35.07 -2.39 31.19
CA ARG A 223 34.82 -0.96 31.39
C ARG A 223 36.08 -0.11 31.61
N SER A 224 37.26 -0.71 31.80
CA SER A 224 38.49 0.04 32.12
C SER A 224 39.37 0.39 30.91
N SER A 225 39.14 -0.18 29.72
CA SER A 225 40.00 0.06 28.55
C SER A 225 39.57 1.27 27.69
N MET A 226 38.34 1.76 27.82
CA MET A 226 37.84 2.89 27.02
C MET A 226 38.25 4.27 27.55
N LEU A 227 38.58 4.41 28.84
CA LEU A 227 38.97 5.70 29.42
C LEU A 227 40.46 6.04 29.23
N ARG A 228 41.31 5.08 28.84
CA ARG A 228 42.75 5.35 28.64
C ARG A 228 43.10 5.90 27.26
N ARG A 229 42.17 5.82 26.28
CA ARG A 229 42.43 6.24 24.90
C ARG A 229 42.14 7.71 24.63
N SER A 230 41.31 8.36 25.45
CA SER A 230 40.99 9.79 25.32
C SER A 230 42.08 10.71 25.88
N SER A 231 42.81 10.29 26.92
CA SER A 231 43.89 11.09 27.54
C SER A 231 45.14 11.24 26.65
N ILE A 232 45.46 10.26 25.80
CA ILE A 232 46.69 10.27 24.99
C ILE A 232 46.55 11.18 23.75
N LYS A 233 45.33 11.37 23.24
CA LYS A 233 45.10 12.16 22.02
C LYS A 233 45.14 13.67 22.28
N SER A 234 44.79 14.11 23.50
CA SER A 234 44.84 15.54 23.87
C SER A 234 46.26 16.05 24.08
N ARG A 235 47.18 15.21 24.60
CA ARG A 235 48.56 15.63 24.89
C ARG A 235 49.45 15.77 23.64
N LYS A 236 49.06 15.17 22.51
CA LYS A 236 49.81 15.26 21.25
C LYS A 236 49.49 16.53 20.45
N SER A 237 48.39 17.22 20.77
CA SER A 237 47.98 18.47 20.11
C SER A 237 48.62 19.73 20.70
N GLU A 238 49.05 19.70 21.96
CA GLU A 238 49.73 20.84 22.60
C GLU A 238 51.22 20.93 22.23
N ASN A 239 51.88 19.79 21.99
CA ASN A 239 53.33 19.78 21.68
C ASN A 239 53.64 20.14 20.22
N SER A 240 52.67 20.08 19.30
CA SER A 240 52.89 20.45 17.89
C SER A 240 52.75 21.95 17.61
N ILE A 241 52.23 22.73 18.56
CA ILE A 241 52.02 24.18 18.40
C ILE A 241 53.24 24.97 18.91
N THR A 242 54.05 24.39 19.81
CA THR A 242 55.22 25.06 20.40
C THR A 242 56.51 24.93 19.57
N GLU A 243 56.56 24.08 18.54
CA GLU A 243 57.76 23.87 17.72
C GLU A 243 57.80 24.72 16.43
N VAL A 244 56.73 25.42 16.09
CA VAL A 244 56.65 26.29 14.89
C VAL A 244 57.06 27.74 15.18
N GLU A 245 57.25 28.11 16.45
CA GLU A 245 57.57 29.49 16.85
C GLU A 245 59.07 29.72 17.20
N ARG A 246 59.97 28.80 16.83
CA ARG A 246 61.43 28.95 17.03
C ARG A 246 62.29 28.55 15.83
N LEU A 247 61.93 29.01 14.64
CA LEU A 247 62.85 29.17 13.50
C LEU A 247 62.50 30.46 12.76
#